data_AF-A0A9Q0KK81-F1
#
_entry.id   AF-A0A9Q0KK81-F1
#
_cell.length_a   1.000
_cell.length_b   1.000
_cell.length_c   1.000
_cell.angle_alpha   90.00
_cell.angle_beta   90.00
_cell.angle_gamma   90.00
#
_symmetry.space_group_name_H-M   'P 1'
#
loop_
_entity.id
_entity.type
_entity.pdbx_description
1 polymer ?
#
loop_
_entity_poly.entity_id
_entity_poly.type
_entity_poly.pdbx_seq_one_letter_code
_entity_poly.pdbx_strand_id
1 'polypeptide(L)'
;MEAVNISMQQPRRPSKGGWKSAIFIIWVEVAERFAYFGLSGNLITYLTNVLKEPIATAAKDVNIWSGICFLLPLVGAFLADSYLGRFNTVLFSSIIYLKGLLLLTLSVSVIPARFRRLIFFVSLYTIAIGQGGHKPCVQAFAADQFDEDEPEEKKAKSSFFNWWFFGICTGASAGTVVVIYLQDNVGWTVGFGVTAVAMGIAVVVFLIGRRQRLYRQEFPDGSPLIQVAQVFVAAVRKRNLPVMECGAGVATKVEGTGHNLPPTNQFRYGIKD
;
A
#
# COMPACT_ATOMS: atom_id res chain seq x y z
N MET A 1 -37.86 -15.73 45.87
CA MET A 1 -37.57 -16.10 44.47
C MET A 1 -36.59 -15.07 43.94
N GLU A 2 -35.28 -15.35 44.04
CA GLU A 2 -34.25 -14.52 43.42
C GLU A 2 -34.19 -14.84 41.93
N ALA A 3 -34.39 -13.81 41.10
CA ALA A 3 -34.15 -13.90 39.68
C ALA A 3 -32.63 -13.92 39.44
N VAL A 4 -32.09 -15.12 39.16
CA VAL A 4 -30.71 -15.28 38.71
C VAL A 4 -30.60 -14.62 37.34
N ASN A 5 -29.99 -13.44 37.30
CA ASN A 5 -29.71 -12.71 36.07
C ASN A 5 -28.48 -13.36 35.39
N ILE A 6 -28.71 -14.41 34.63
CA ILE A 6 -27.70 -15.06 33.80
C ILE A 6 -27.45 -14.13 32.60
N SER A 7 -26.55 -13.18 32.75
CA SER A 7 -25.94 -12.52 31.59
C SER A 7 -25.26 -13.63 30.77
N MET A 8 -25.82 -13.92 29.60
CA MET A 8 -25.15 -14.75 28.61
C MET A 8 -23.87 -14.02 28.19
N GLN A 9 -22.77 -14.27 28.90
CA GLN A 9 -21.44 -13.92 28.41
C GLN A 9 -21.23 -14.74 27.14
N GLN A 10 -21.49 -14.12 25.99
CA GLN A 10 -21.05 -14.63 24.70
C GLN A 10 -19.56 -14.94 24.83
N PRO A 11 -19.08 -16.11 24.34
CA PRO A 11 -17.66 -16.43 24.38
C PRO A 11 -16.92 -15.27 23.71
N ARG A 12 -16.08 -14.57 24.48
CA ARG A 12 -15.26 -13.46 23.98
C ARG A 12 -14.48 -13.99 22.78
N ARG A 13 -14.88 -13.59 21.57
CA ARG A 13 -14.12 -13.88 20.37
C ARG A 13 -12.69 -13.35 20.62
N PRO A 14 -11.64 -14.11 20.27
CA PRO A 14 -10.28 -13.63 20.45
C PRO A 14 -10.15 -12.25 19.79
N SER A 15 -9.70 -11.25 20.56
CA SER A 15 -9.53 -9.89 20.05
C SER A 15 -8.58 -9.92 18.86
N LYS A 16 -9.04 -9.43 17.71
CA LYS A 16 -8.24 -9.29 16.49
C LYS A 16 -7.65 -7.90 16.44
N GLY A 17 -6.40 -7.80 16.01
CA GLY A 17 -5.66 -6.54 15.92
C GLY A 17 -4.67 -6.34 17.06
N GLY A 18 -4.37 -5.08 17.33
CA GLY A 18 -3.39 -4.61 18.30
C GLY A 18 -1.93 -4.88 17.90
N TRP A 19 -1.05 -4.69 18.87
CA TRP A 19 0.41 -4.82 18.70
C TRP A 19 0.87 -6.17 18.16
N LYS A 20 0.20 -7.26 18.56
CA LYS A 20 0.51 -8.60 18.08
C LYS A 20 0.33 -8.71 16.57
N SER A 21 -0.58 -7.97 15.96
CA SER A 21 -0.77 -7.93 14.52
C SER A 21 0.15 -6.91 13.86
N ALA A 22 0.23 -5.71 14.44
CA ALA A 22 1.00 -4.60 13.91
C ALA A 22 2.49 -4.95 13.73
N ILE A 23 3.07 -5.75 14.63
CA ILE A 23 4.49 -6.13 14.54
C ILE A 23 4.81 -6.95 13.28
N PHE A 24 3.93 -7.85 12.86
CA PHE A 24 4.13 -8.62 11.62
C PHE A 24 4.11 -7.69 10.40
N ILE A 25 3.26 -6.67 10.43
CA ILE A 25 3.12 -5.70 9.34
C ILE A 25 4.33 -4.75 9.29
N ILE A 26 4.86 -4.34 10.46
CA ILE A 26 6.12 -3.57 10.55
C ILE A 26 7.27 -4.35 9.92
N TRP A 27 7.41 -5.65 10.18
CA TRP A 27 8.48 -6.45 9.57
C TRP A 27 8.40 -6.48 8.04
N VAL A 28 7.19 -6.50 7.49
CA VAL A 28 6.97 -6.40 6.04
C VAL A 28 7.44 -5.05 5.50
N GLU A 29 7.10 -3.96 6.17
CA GLU A 29 7.55 -2.62 5.80
C GLU A 29 9.08 -2.50 5.89
N VAL A 30 9.69 -2.99 6.96
CA VAL A 30 11.15 -2.94 7.16
C VAL A 30 11.88 -3.70 6.05
N ALA A 31 11.43 -4.91 5.72
CA ALA A 31 12.03 -5.73 4.67
C ALA A 31 11.86 -5.09 3.29
N GLU A 32 10.71 -4.47 3.02
CA GLU A 32 10.47 -3.74 1.78
C GLU A 32 11.39 -2.53 1.66
N ARG A 33 11.52 -1.72 2.73
CA ARG A 33 12.44 -0.56 2.75
C ARG A 33 13.89 -0.99 2.58
N PHE A 34 14.31 -2.06 3.25
CA PHE A 34 15.62 -2.67 3.08
C PHE A 34 15.89 -3.05 1.62
N ALA A 35 14.95 -3.73 0.96
CA ALA A 35 15.07 -4.12 -0.43
C ALA A 35 15.07 -2.92 -1.40
N TYR A 36 14.16 -1.96 -1.20
CA TYR A 36 14.02 -0.80 -2.06
C TYR A 36 15.26 0.10 -2.02
N PHE A 37 15.75 0.46 -0.82
CA PHE A 37 16.92 1.31 -0.69
C PHE A 37 18.22 0.59 -1.08
N GLY A 38 18.33 -0.72 -0.82
CA GLY A 38 19.45 -1.53 -1.31
C GLY A 38 19.49 -1.67 -2.83
N LEU A 39 18.34 -1.70 -3.50
CA LEU A 39 18.26 -1.67 -4.97
C LEU A 39 18.52 -0.27 -5.52
N SER A 40 17.72 0.71 -5.09
CA SER A 40 17.75 2.07 -5.63
C SER A 40 19.08 2.77 -5.39
N GLY A 41 19.73 2.53 -4.24
CA GLY A 41 20.94 3.22 -3.83
C GLY A 41 22.16 2.94 -4.71
N ASN A 42 22.18 1.79 -5.40
CA ASN A 42 23.31 1.39 -6.26
C ASN A 42 22.90 1.02 -7.69
N LEU A 43 21.66 1.32 -8.07
CA LEU A 43 21.11 0.96 -9.38
C LEU A 43 21.91 1.60 -10.52
N ILE A 44 22.30 2.87 -10.37
CA ILE A 44 23.08 3.59 -11.39
C ILE A 44 24.43 2.92 -11.64
N THR A 45 25.12 2.48 -10.57
CA THR A 45 26.39 1.76 -10.63
C THR A 45 26.25 0.45 -11.38
N TYR A 46 25.15 -0.28 -11.19
CA TYR A 46 24.89 -1.50 -11.96
C TYR A 46 24.74 -1.22 -13.45
N LEU A 47 23.94 -0.21 -13.81
CA LEU A 47 23.69 0.16 -15.21
C LEU A 47 24.98 0.60 -15.91
N THR A 48 25.82 1.41 -15.24
CA THR A 48 27.08 1.90 -15.82
C THR A 48 28.17 0.83 -15.85
N ASN A 49 28.40 0.13 -14.73
CA ASN A 49 29.54 -0.77 -14.62
C ASN A 49 29.27 -2.16 -15.22
N VAL A 50 28.03 -2.66 -15.14
CA VAL A 50 27.68 -4.01 -15.61
C VAL A 50 26.99 -3.97 -16.98
N LEU A 51 25.97 -3.13 -17.15
CA LEU A 51 25.25 -3.02 -18.43
C LEU A 51 25.96 -2.09 -19.44
N LYS A 52 27.03 -1.41 -19.03
CA LYS A 52 27.87 -0.53 -19.86
C LYS A 52 27.07 0.62 -20.49
N GLU A 53 26.03 1.09 -19.81
CA GLU A 53 25.29 2.26 -20.25
C GLU A 53 26.09 3.55 -19.97
N PRO A 54 26.03 4.55 -20.87
CA PRO A 54 26.53 5.88 -20.57
C PRO A 54 25.84 6.45 -19.33
N ILE A 55 26.58 7.19 -18.50
CA ILE A 55 26.08 7.75 -17.23
C ILE A 55 24.78 8.54 -17.42
N ALA A 56 24.66 9.31 -18.50
CA ALA A 56 23.45 10.07 -18.82
C ALA A 56 22.23 9.17 -19.09
N THR A 57 22.42 8.04 -19.78
CA THR A 57 21.36 7.06 -20.06
C THR A 57 20.96 6.33 -18.79
N ALA A 58 21.94 5.86 -18.01
CA ALA A 58 21.70 5.19 -16.73
C ALA A 58 20.92 6.08 -15.76
N ALA A 59 21.30 7.36 -15.62
CA ALA A 59 20.59 8.33 -14.77
C ALA A 59 19.15 8.56 -15.24
N LYS A 60 18.92 8.65 -16.56
CA LYS A 60 17.57 8.75 -17.13
C LYS A 60 16.72 7.54 -16.75
N ASP A 61 17.24 6.33 -16.92
CA ASP A 61 16.50 5.09 -16.65
C ASP A 61 16.19 4.92 -15.16
N VAL A 62 17.13 5.27 -14.27
CA VAL A 62 16.90 5.33 -12.81
C VAL A 62 15.81 6.33 -12.44
N ASN A 63 15.83 7.52 -13.03
CA ASN A 63 14.84 8.57 -12.76
C ASN A 63 13.44 8.18 -13.26
N ILE A 64 13.35 7.57 -14.45
CA ILE A 64 12.09 7.03 -14.98
C ILE A 64 11.53 5.95 -14.05
N TRP A 65 12.37 4.99 -13.66
CA TRP A 65 11.95 3.94 -12.74
C TRP A 65 11.49 4.49 -11.38
N SER A 66 12.22 5.46 -10.83
CA SER A 66 11.85 6.13 -9.59
C SER A 66 10.52 6.86 -9.71
N GLY A 67 10.31 7.60 -10.81
CA GLY A 67 9.04 8.26 -11.10
C GLY A 67 7.87 7.28 -11.17
N ILE A 68 8.05 6.14 -11.83
CA ILE A 68 7.04 5.07 -11.89
C ILE A 68 6.75 4.50 -10.50
N CYS A 69 7.76 4.30 -9.66
CA CYS A 69 7.59 3.84 -8.28
C CYS A 69 6.80 4.84 -7.41
N PHE A 70 6.79 6.13 -7.75
CA PHE A 70 5.99 7.15 -7.06
C PHE A 70 4.59 7.33 -7.64
N LEU A 71 4.39 7.03 -8.93
CA LEU A 71 3.08 7.16 -9.59
C LEU A 71 2.20 5.91 -9.41
N LEU A 72 2.77 4.70 -9.48
CA LEU A 72 2.02 3.45 -9.33
C LEU A 72 1.26 3.31 -7.99
N PRO A 73 1.72 3.88 -6.86
CA PRO A 73 0.94 3.98 -5.64
C PRO A 73 -0.48 4.55 -5.81
N LEU A 74 -0.67 5.50 -6.72
CA LEU A 74 -2.01 6.05 -6.99
C LEU A 74 -2.95 5.00 -7.57
N VAL A 75 -2.44 4.19 -8.50
CA VAL A 75 -3.19 3.08 -9.10
C VAL A 75 -3.42 1.97 -8.09
N GLY A 76 -2.41 1.63 -7.29
CA GLY A 76 -2.49 0.62 -6.24
C GLY A 76 -3.54 0.96 -5.18
N ALA A 77 -3.56 2.21 -4.71
CA ALA A 77 -4.56 2.72 -3.77
C ALA A 77 -5.97 2.60 -4.34
N PHE A 78 -6.18 3.08 -5.57
CA PHE A 78 -7.48 2.99 -6.24
C PHE A 78 -7.99 1.55 -6.34
N LEU A 79 -7.13 0.60 -6.70
CA LEU A 79 -7.49 -0.83 -6.80
C LEU A 79 -7.80 -1.45 -5.43
N ALA A 80 -7.07 -1.05 -4.39
CA ALA A 80 -7.31 -1.50 -3.03
C ALA A 80 -8.66 -1.02 -2.49
N ASP A 81 -8.96 0.27 -2.66
CA ASP A 81 -10.18 0.88 -2.14
C ASP A 81 -11.42 0.45 -2.94
N SER A 82 -11.28 0.15 -4.22
CA SER A 82 -12.42 -0.16 -5.10
C SER A 82 -12.76 -1.65 -5.20
N TYR A 83 -11.77 -2.55 -5.13
CA TYR A 83 -11.99 -3.97 -5.49
C TYR A 83 -11.38 -4.97 -4.51
N LEU A 84 -10.11 -4.82 -4.18
CA LEU A 84 -9.34 -5.89 -3.54
C LEU A 84 -9.39 -5.84 -2.01
N GLY A 85 -9.52 -4.65 -1.43
CA GLY A 85 -9.31 -4.40 -0.01
C GLY A 85 -7.82 -4.35 0.36
N ARG A 86 -7.50 -3.63 1.43
CA ARG A 86 -6.12 -3.32 1.84
C ARG A 86 -5.28 -4.58 2.05
N PHE A 87 -5.79 -5.57 2.78
CA PHE A 87 -5.05 -6.81 3.05
C PHE A 87 -4.67 -7.58 1.77
N ASN A 88 -5.62 -7.77 0.85
CA ASN A 88 -5.35 -8.55 -0.36
C ASN A 88 -4.40 -7.81 -1.29
N THR A 89 -4.55 -6.48 -1.41
CA THR A 89 -3.60 -5.66 -2.18
C THR A 89 -2.19 -5.82 -1.64
N VAL A 90 -2.00 -5.68 -0.32
CA VAL A 90 -0.68 -5.89 0.31
C VAL A 90 -0.13 -7.28 -0.03
N LEU A 91 -0.93 -8.34 0.13
CA LEU A 91 -0.48 -9.70 -0.13
C LEU A 91 -0.07 -9.92 -1.60
N PHE A 92 -0.91 -9.52 -2.56
CA PHE A 92 -0.61 -9.67 -3.98
C PHE A 92 0.60 -8.83 -4.38
N SER A 93 0.69 -7.60 -3.88
CA SER A 93 1.82 -6.71 -4.11
C SER A 93 3.12 -7.26 -3.57
N SER A 94 3.14 -7.80 -2.34
CA SER A 94 4.33 -8.42 -1.76
C SER A 94 4.79 -9.65 -2.56
N ILE A 95 3.86 -10.46 -3.09
CA ILE A 95 4.20 -11.61 -3.96
C ILE A 95 4.76 -11.13 -5.31
N ILE A 96 4.17 -10.10 -5.92
CA ILE A 96 4.68 -9.52 -7.17
C ILE A 96 6.07 -8.92 -6.95
N TYR A 97 6.26 -8.19 -5.86
CA TYR A 97 7.54 -7.61 -5.47
C TYR A 97 8.61 -8.68 -5.27
N LEU A 98 8.29 -9.75 -4.55
CA LEU A 98 9.20 -10.89 -4.36
C LEU A 98 9.56 -11.56 -5.69
N LYS A 99 8.60 -11.81 -6.58
CA LYS A 99 8.87 -12.35 -7.93
C LYS A 99 9.79 -11.42 -8.73
N GLY A 100 9.59 -10.11 -8.62
CA GLY A 100 10.44 -9.10 -9.21
C GLY A 100 11.89 -9.20 -8.71
N LEU A 101 12.10 -9.30 -7.39
CA LEU A 101 13.42 -9.46 -6.78
C LEU A 101 14.11 -10.79 -7.14
N LEU A 102 13.35 -11.87 -7.21
CA LEU A 102 13.86 -13.17 -7.67
C LEU A 102 14.28 -13.11 -9.14
N LEU A 103 13.44 -12.53 -10.00
CA LEU A 103 13.76 -12.36 -11.42
C LEU A 103 14.97 -11.44 -11.61
N LEU A 104 15.07 -10.38 -10.80
CA LEU A 104 16.22 -9.48 -10.78
C LEU A 104 17.49 -10.24 -10.43
N THR A 105 17.48 -11.03 -9.35
CA THR A 105 18.61 -11.85 -8.92
C THR A 105 19.02 -12.84 -10.02
N LEU A 106 18.05 -13.57 -10.59
CA LEU A 106 18.29 -14.50 -11.69
C LEU A 106 18.90 -13.81 -12.91
N SER A 107 18.45 -12.59 -13.23
CA SER A 107 18.97 -11.81 -14.36
C SER A 107 20.47 -11.56 -14.26
N VAL A 108 20.98 -11.38 -13.04
CA VAL A 108 22.40 -11.12 -12.80
C VAL A 108 23.22 -12.40 -12.60
N SER A 109 22.61 -13.49 -12.12
CA SER A 109 23.31 -14.74 -11.83
C SER A 109 23.41 -15.69 -13.01
N VAL A 110 22.28 -16.06 -13.62
CA VAL A 110 22.19 -17.21 -14.53
C VAL A 110 21.81 -16.83 -15.96
N ILE A 111 21.22 -15.65 -16.16
CA ILE A 111 20.75 -15.25 -17.49
C ILE A 111 21.94 -14.83 -18.39
N PRO A 112 22.02 -15.36 -19.63
CA PRO A 112 23.07 -14.97 -20.58
C PRO A 112 23.06 -13.48 -20.90
N ALA A 113 24.23 -12.91 -21.18
CA ALA A 113 24.40 -11.46 -21.42
C ALA A 113 23.45 -10.89 -22.48
N ARG A 114 23.12 -11.66 -23.52
CA ARG A 114 22.16 -11.27 -24.59
C ARG A 114 20.76 -10.91 -24.07
N PHE A 115 20.28 -11.59 -23.03
CA PHE A 115 18.95 -11.37 -22.47
C PHE A 115 18.97 -10.64 -21.13
N ARG A 116 20.14 -10.52 -20.50
CA ARG A 116 20.32 -9.89 -19.18
C ARG A 116 19.65 -8.53 -19.10
N ARG A 117 19.91 -7.63 -20.05
CA ARG A 117 19.34 -6.26 -20.05
C ARG A 117 17.82 -6.27 -20.05
N LEU A 118 17.21 -7.06 -20.96
CA LEU A 118 15.76 -7.15 -21.07
C LEU A 118 15.13 -7.69 -19.77
N ILE A 119 15.64 -8.82 -19.27
CA ILE A 119 15.09 -9.46 -18.06
C ILE A 119 15.31 -8.57 -16.83
N PHE A 120 16.45 -7.87 -16.76
CA PHE A 120 16.73 -6.89 -15.72
C PHE A 120 15.67 -5.79 -15.68
N PHE A 121 15.39 -5.12 -16.81
CA PHE A 121 14.37 -4.07 -16.85
C PHE A 121 12.96 -4.62 -16.59
N VAL A 122 12.60 -5.80 -17.13
CA VAL A 122 11.32 -6.45 -16.83
C VAL A 122 11.18 -6.70 -15.32
N SER A 123 12.23 -7.20 -14.67
CA SER A 123 12.24 -7.40 -13.22
C SER A 123 12.11 -6.07 -12.45
N LEU A 124 12.82 -5.04 -12.88
CA LEU A 124 12.84 -3.72 -12.26
C LEU A 124 11.45 -3.05 -12.29
N TYR A 125 10.75 -3.15 -13.42
CA TYR A 125 9.37 -2.66 -13.53
C TYR A 125 8.36 -3.56 -12.81
N THR A 126 8.60 -4.87 -12.72
CA THR A 126 7.78 -5.77 -11.89
C THR A 126 7.89 -5.40 -10.41
N ILE A 127 9.08 -5.07 -9.92
CA ILE A 127 9.33 -4.55 -8.58
C ILE A 127 8.54 -3.24 -8.37
N ALA A 128 8.54 -2.33 -9.36
CA ALA A 128 7.78 -1.08 -9.28
C ALA A 128 6.26 -1.33 -9.17
N ILE A 129 5.71 -2.32 -9.87
CA ILE A 129 4.29 -2.73 -9.75
C ILE A 129 4.00 -3.29 -8.36
N GLY A 130 4.90 -4.12 -7.82
CA GLY A 130 4.80 -4.61 -6.45
C GLY A 130 4.77 -3.46 -5.42
N GLN A 131 5.66 -2.46 -5.57
CA GLN A 131 5.68 -1.25 -4.74
C GLN A 131 4.38 -0.46 -4.78
N GLY A 132 3.78 -0.36 -5.97
CA GLY A 132 2.57 0.42 -6.21
C GLY A 132 1.42 0.03 -5.29
N GLY A 133 1.15 -1.26 -5.09
CA GLY A 133 0.09 -1.64 -4.13
C GLY A 133 0.57 -1.70 -2.68
N HIS A 134 1.86 -1.88 -2.43
CA HIS A 134 2.42 -1.96 -1.07
C HIS A 134 2.33 -0.61 -0.34
N LYS A 135 2.93 0.44 -0.90
CA LYS A 135 3.08 1.76 -0.26
C LYS A 135 1.78 2.36 0.29
N PRO A 136 0.68 2.46 -0.49
CA PRO A 136 -0.53 3.09 0.01
C PRO A 136 -1.30 2.20 1.00
N CYS A 137 -1.14 0.87 0.93
CA CYS A 137 -2.03 -0.06 1.63
C CYS A 137 -1.43 -0.59 2.94
N VAL A 138 -0.12 -0.81 3.04
CA VAL A 138 0.47 -1.46 4.22
C VAL A 138 0.35 -0.58 5.45
N GLN A 139 0.67 0.71 5.34
CA GLN A 139 0.57 1.63 6.48
C GLN A 139 -0.89 1.81 6.93
N ALA A 140 -1.82 1.94 5.98
CA ALA A 140 -3.26 2.02 6.29
C ALA A 140 -3.72 0.74 6.98
N PHE A 141 -3.39 -0.43 6.43
CA PHE A 141 -3.73 -1.72 7.02
C PHE A 141 -3.12 -1.95 8.41
N ALA A 142 -1.90 -1.46 8.64
CA ALA A 142 -1.26 -1.53 9.95
C ALA A 142 -1.95 -0.62 10.97
N ALA A 143 -2.35 0.59 10.55
CA ALA A 143 -3.11 1.52 11.36
C ALA A 143 -4.50 0.97 11.71
N ASP A 144 -5.15 0.23 10.80
CA ASP A 144 -6.44 -0.44 11.01
C ASP A 144 -6.39 -1.55 12.07
N GLN A 145 -5.19 -1.96 12.52
CA GLN A 145 -5.09 -2.94 13.59
C GLN A 145 -5.46 -2.36 14.96
N PHE A 146 -5.55 -1.05 15.11
CA PHE A 146 -5.88 -0.38 16.36
C PHE A 146 -7.22 0.34 16.25
N ASP A 147 -8.11 0.05 17.19
CA ASP A 147 -9.41 0.71 17.31
C ASP A 147 -9.25 2.17 17.73
N GLU A 148 -10.05 3.06 17.14
CA GLU A 148 -10.06 4.49 17.47
C GLU A 148 -11.08 4.85 18.54
N ASP A 149 -12.10 4.01 18.73
CA ASP A 149 -13.17 4.22 19.71
C ASP A 149 -12.70 3.89 21.14
N GLU A 150 -11.66 3.05 21.27
CA GLU A 150 -11.07 2.67 22.54
C GLU A 150 -9.86 3.57 22.89
N PRO A 151 -9.88 4.32 24.01
CA PRO A 151 -8.80 5.24 24.36
C PRO A 151 -7.42 4.59 24.51
N GLU A 152 -7.37 3.35 25.01
CA GLU A 152 -6.12 2.59 25.16
C GLU A 152 -5.52 2.21 23.80
N GLU A 153 -6.33 1.73 22.86
CA GLU A 153 -5.87 1.35 21.51
C GLU A 153 -5.48 2.57 20.69
N LYS A 154 -6.18 3.71 20.86
CA LYS A 154 -5.80 4.98 20.24
C LYS A 154 -4.42 5.47 20.70
N LYS A 155 -4.10 5.35 21.99
CA LYS A 155 -2.76 5.67 22.51
C LYS A 155 -1.70 4.70 21.98
N ALA A 156 -2.04 3.41 21.89
CA ALA A 156 -1.18 2.39 21.30
C ALA A 156 -0.88 2.67 19.82
N LYS A 157 -1.87 3.12 19.04
CA LYS A 157 -1.73 3.53 17.63
C LYS A 157 -0.71 4.67 17.45
N SER A 158 -0.71 5.65 18.34
CA SER A 158 0.30 6.72 18.33
C SER A 158 1.72 6.18 18.55
N SER A 159 1.91 5.29 19.54
CA SER A 159 3.20 4.64 19.77
C SER A 159 3.60 3.72 18.60
N PHE A 160 2.64 3.08 17.96
CA PHE A 160 2.85 2.29 16.74
C PHE A 160 3.47 3.13 15.63
N PHE A 161 3.00 4.35 15.37
CA PHE A 161 3.60 5.19 14.34
C PHE A 161 5.07 5.55 14.64
N ASN A 162 5.44 5.76 15.90
CA ASN A 162 6.84 5.98 16.27
C ASN A 162 7.71 4.76 15.90
N TRP A 163 7.26 3.55 16.22
CA TRP A 163 7.95 2.31 15.86
C TRP A 163 7.94 2.04 14.36
N TRP A 164 6.87 2.41 13.66
CA TRP A 164 6.75 2.32 12.21
C TRP A 164 7.84 3.16 11.52
N PHE A 165 7.95 4.45 11.88
CA PHE A 165 8.98 5.33 11.32
C PHE A 165 10.40 4.89 11.70
N PHE A 166 10.61 4.45 12.95
CA PHE A 166 11.87 3.87 13.36
C PHE A 166 12.25 2.66 12.50
N GLY A 167 11.29 1.78 12.21
CA GLY A 167 11.46 0.64 11.32
C GLY A 167 11.82 1.05 9.89
N ILE A 168 11.12 2.05 9.33
CA ILE A 168 11.44 2.59 8.00
C ILE A 168 12.88 3.10 7.94
N CYS A 169 13.29 3.92 8.90
CA CYS A 169 14.65 4.45 8.97
C CYS A 169 15.68 3.33 9.10
N THR A 170 15.46 2.38 10.00
CA THR A 170 16.37 1.25 10.23
C THR A 170 16.49 0.38 8.99
N GLY A 171 15.37 0.04 8.34
CA GLY A 171 15.35 -0.75 7.10
C GLY A 171 16.06 -0.04 5.96
N ALA A 172 15.79 1.25 5.76
CA ALA A 172 16.44 2.07 4.73
C ALA A 172 17.96 2.16 4.95
N SER A 173 18.40 2.52 6.16
CA SER A 173 19.82 2.63 6.51
C SER A 173 20.53 1.28 6.36
N ALA A 174 19.92 0.18 6.85
CA ALA A 174 20.49 -1.16 6.68
C ALA A 174 20.57 -1.56 5.20
N GLY A 175 19.57 -1.22 4.40
CA GLY A 175 19.58 -1.46 2.95
C GLY A 175 20.74 -0.73 2.27
N THR A 176 20.88 0.57 2.52
CA THR A 176 21.95 1.38 1.96
C THR A 176 23.34 0.94 2.43
N VAL A 177 23.52 0.53 3.68
CA VAL A 177 24.85 0.10 4.17
C VAL A 177 25.16 -1.33 3.73
N VAL A 178 24.30 -2.29 4.08
CA VAL A 178 24.60 -3.72 3.92
C VAL A 178 24.49 -4.16 2.47
N VAL A 179 23.39 -3.81 1.79
CA VAL A 179 23.15 -4.31 0.43
C VAL A 179 24.12 -3.70 -0.56
N ILE A 180 24.37 -2.39 -0.48
CA ILE A 180 25.33 -1.71 -1.36
C ILE A 180 26.74 -2.25 -1.13
N TYR A 181 27.15 -2.42 0.13
CA TYR A 181 28.43 -3.05 0.45
C TYR A 181 28.57 -4.44 -0.19
N LEU A 182 27.53 -5.28 -0.08
CA LEU A 182 27.53 -6.61 -0.70
C LEU A 182 27.58 -6.53 -2.23
N GLN A 183 26.86 -5.59 -2.85
CA GLN A 183 26.87 -5.42 -4.30
C GLN A 183 28.25 -5.02 -4.83
N ASP A 184 28.92 -4.08 -4.15
CA ASP A 184 30.20 -3.52 -4.61
C ASP A 184 31.40 -4.42 -4.29
N ASN A 185 31.39 -5.11 -3.15
CA ASN A 185 32.56 -5.86 -2.66
C ASN A 185 32.47 -7.39 -2.83
N VAL A 186 31.26 -7.96 -2.80
CA VAL A 186 31.06 -9.42 -2.88
C VAL A 186 30.48 -9.81 -4.24
N GLY A 187 29.50 -9.05 -4.71
CA GLY A 187 28.92 -9.18 -6.03
C GLY A 187 27.40 -9.02 -6.05
N TRP A 188 26.92 -8.63 -7.23
CA TRP A 188 25.51 -8.32 -7.48
C TRP A 188 24.53 -9.46 -7.19
N THR A 189 24.93 -10.72 -7.42
CA THR A 189 24.09 -11.88 -7.11
C THR A 189 23.77 -11.96 -5.63
N VAL A 190 24.77 -11.77 -4.75
CA VAL A 190 24.58 -11.81 -3.31
C VAL A 190 23.79 -10.59 -2.84
N GLY A 191 24.12 -9.41 -3.38
CA GLY A 191 23.42 -8.16 -3.09
C GLY A 191 21.92 -8.18 -3.40
N PHE A 192 21.52 -8.63 -4.60
CA PHE A 192 20.09 -8.77 -4.92
C PHE A 192 19.46 -10.01 -4.29
N GLY A 193 20.23 -11.07 -4.08
CA GLY A 193 19.76 -12.28 -3.40
C GLY A 193 19.34 -12.03 -1.95
N VAL A 194 20.12 -11.25 -1.19
CA VAL A 194 19.78 -10.96 0.22
C VAL A 194 18.47 -10.16 0.35
N THR A 195 18.20 -9.24 -0.59
CA THR A 195 16.93 -8.49 -0.58
C THR A 195 15.75 -9.38 -0.94
N ALA A 196 15.91 -10.31 -1.88
CA ALA A 196 14.90 -11.33 -2.20
C ALA A 196 14.61 -12.25 -1.00
N VAL A 197 15.64 -12.71 -0.30
CA VAL A 197 15.49 -13.55 0.91
C VAL A 197 14.80 -12.79 2.04
N ALA A 198 15.22 -11.55 2.31
CA ALA A 198 14.60 -10.71 3.34
C ALA A 198 13.10 -10.50 3.07
N MET A 199 12.74 -10.18 1.82
CA MET A 199 11.34 -10.05 1.43
C MET A 199 10.57 -11.39 1.50
N GLY A 200 11.21 -12.50 1.13
CA GLY A 200 10.62 -13.84 1.23
C GLY A 200 10.25 -14.20 2.67
N ILE A 201 11.17 -13.93 3.61
CA ILE A 201 10.93 -14.12 5.06
C ILE A 201 9.76 -13.23 5.50
N ALA A 202 9.74 -11.95 5.10
CA ALA A 202 8.66 -11.04 5.45
C ALA A 202 7.29 -11.50 4.94
N VAL A 203 7.19 -12.00 3.71
CA VAL A 203 5.94 -12.57 3.16
C VAL A 203 5.49 -13.79 3.97
N VAL A 204 6.41 -14.67 4.37
CA VAL A 204 6.09 -15.83 5.21
C VAL A 204 5.58 -15.37 6.59
N VAL A 205 6.25 -14.41 7.22
CA VAL A 205 5.83 -13.80 8.49
C VAL A 205 4.43 -13.19 8.35
N PHE A 206 4.16 -12.45 7.28
CA PHE A 206 2.84 -11.87 7.01
C PHE A 206 1.75 -12.94 6.87
N LEU A 207 2.03 -14.04 6.16
CA LEU A 207 1.11 -15.17 5.99
C LEU A 207 0.87 -15.94 7.29
N ILE A 208 1.86 -16.05 8.17
CA ILE A 208 1.70 -16.64 9.51
C ILE A 208 0.68 -15.81 10.31
N GLY A 209 0.80 -14.48 10.29
CA GLY A 209 -0.17 -13.59 10.94
C GLY A 209 -1.61 -13.78 10.41
N ARG A 210 -1.76 -14.02 9.10
CA ARG A 210 -3.05 -14.35 8.47
C ARG A 210 -3.58 -15.69 8.99
N ARG A 211 -2.74 -16.73 9.01
CA ARG A 211 -3.12 -18.08 9.45
C ARG A 211 -3.57 -18.10 10.91
N GLN A 212 -2.92 -17.30 11.74
CA GLN A 212 -3.27 -17.14 13.15
C GLN A 212 -4.51 -16.26 13.38
N ARG A 213 -5.14 -15.75 12.31
CA ARG A 213 -6.32 -14.86 12.32
C ARG A 213 -6.12 -13.61 13.20
N LEU A 214 -4.89 -13.13 13.29
CA LEU A 214 -4.53 -11.97 14.12
C LEU A 214 -5.05 -10.67 13.51
N TYR A 215 -5.13 -10.57 12.19
CA TYR A 215 -5.46 -9.32 11.52
C TYR A 215 -6.94 -8.93 11.63
N ARG A 216 -7.18 -7.65 11.95
CA ARG A 216 -8.44 -6.95 11.70
C ARG A 216 -8.47 -6.55 10.22
N GLN A 217 -9.54 -6.91 9.51
CA GLN A 217 -9.68 -6.66 8.09
C GLN A 217 -10.96 -5.85 7.89
N GLU A 218 -10.81 -4.65 7.34
CA GLU A 218 -11.92 -3.83 6.91
C GLU A 218 -12.31 -4.16 5.47
N PHE A 219 -13.59 -4.04 5.17
CA PHE A 219 -14.09 -4.19 3.81
C PHE A 219 -13.79 -2.91 3.00
N PRO A 220 -13.68 -3.00 1.66
CA PRO A 220 -13.45 -1.81 0.84
C PRO A 220 -14.69 -0.91 0.85
N ASP A 221 -14.56 0.33 1.34
CA ASP A 221 -15.65 1.33 1.39
C ASP A 221 -15.76 2.17 0.09
N GLY A 222 -15.00 1.79 -0.95
CA GLY A 222 -14.97 2.47 -2.24
C GLY A 222 -13.93 3.61 -2.30
N SER A 223 -13.44 3.92 -3.50
CA SER A 223 -12.40 4.95 -3.66
C SER A 223 -12.99 6.37 -3.70
N PRO A 224 -12.46 7.33 -2.92
CA PRO A 224 -12.83 8.75 -3.01
C PRO A 224 -12.62 9.35 -4.41
N LEU A 225 -11.67 8.79 -5.19
CA LEU A 225 -11.44 9.22 -6.57
C LEU A 225 -12.66 8.99 -7.47
N ILE A 226 -13.46 7.96 -7.18
CA ILE A 226 -14.71 7.70 -7.92
C ILE A 226 -15.71 8.83 -7.63
N GLN A 227 -15.81 9.30 -6.40
CA GLN A 227 -16.69 10.41 -6.03
C GLN A 227 -16.27 11.71 -6.74
N VAL A 228 -14.96 12.02 -6.75
CA VAL A 228 -14.42 13.18 -7.47
C VAL A 228 -14.69 13.07 -8.97
N ALA A 229 -14.43 11.91 -9.58
CA ALA A 229 -14.70 11.67 -10.99
C ALA A 229 -16.19 11.81 -11.33
N GLN A 230 -17.09 11.32 -10.46
CA GLN A 230 -18.53 11.51 -10.61
C GLN A 230 -18.93 12.98 -10.60
N VAL A 231 -18.33 13.80 -9.74
CA VAL A 231 -18.58 15.26 -9.70
C VAL A 231 -18.13 15.92 -11.00
N PHE A 232 -16.93 15.62 -11.51
CA PHE A 232 -16.45 16.16 -12.80
C PHE A 232 -17.34 15.71 -13.97
N VAL A 233 -17.70 14.42 -14.03
CA VAL A 233 -18.59 13.89 -15.07
C VAL A 233 -19.97 14.53 -14.98
N ALA A 234 -20.52 14.71 -13.78
CA ALA A 234 -21.79 15.38 -13.56
C ALA A 234 -21.73 16.86 -13.98
N ALA A 235 -20.67 17.58 -13.62
CA ALA A 235 -20.47 18.97 -13.99
C ALA A 235 -20.37 19.15 -15.52
N VAL A 236 -19.59 18.32 -16.20
CA VAL A 236 -19.45 18.36 -17.66
C VAL A 236 -20.77 18.01 -18.36
N ARG A 237 -21.48 16.99 -17.90
CA ARG A 237 -22.79 16.60 -18.48
C ARG A 237 -23.87 17.64 -18.26
N LYS A 238 -23.82 18.36 -17.14
CA LYS A 238 -24.82 19.38 -16.77
C LYS A 238 -24.44 20.79 -17.22
N ARG A 239 -23.31 20.98 -17.91
CA ARG A 239 -22.80 22.31 -18.32
C ARG A 239 -23.73 23.11 -19.25
N ASN A 240 -24.60 22.42 -19.97
CA ASN A 240 -25.54 23.02 -20.92
C ASN A 240 -26.96 23.13 -20.36
N LEU A 241 -27.19 22.74 -19.10
CA LEU A 241 -28.51 22.91 -18.51
C LEU A 241 -28.72 24.39 -18.17
N PRO A 242 -29.86 24.98 -18.54
CA PRO A 242 -30.18 26.34 -18.13
C PRO A 242 -30.19 26.39 -16.60
N VAL A 243 -29.46 27.35 -16.04
CA VAL A 243 -29.50 27.62 -14.60
C VAL A 243 -30.94 28.05 -14.28
N MET A 244 -31.66 27.24 -13.50
CA MET A 244 -32.95 27.68 -12.97
C MET A 244 -32.69 28.89 -12.04
N GLU A 245 -33.32 30.02 -12.33
CA GLU A 245 -33.24 31.27 -11.55
C GLU A 245 -33.83 31.19 -10.13
N CYS A 246 -34.19 30.00 -9.65
CA CYS A 246 -34.64 29.83 -8.26
C CYS A 246 -33.47 29.31 -7.42
N GLY A 247 -32.77 30.25 -6.79
CA GLY A 247 -31.69 29.95 -5.85
C GLY A 247 -32.19 29.10 -4.68
N ALA A 248 -31.80 27.83 -4.67
CA ALA A 248 -31.85 26.97 -3.48
C ALA A 248 -30.74 25.92 -3.59
N GLY A 249 -29.51 26.41 -3.77
CA GLY A 249 -28.29 25.62 -3.79
C GLY A 249 -27.59 25.55 -2.44
N VAL A 250 -28.32 25.51 -1.31
CA VAL A 250 -27.79 25.11 -0.01
C VAL A 250 -28.93 24.44 0.75
N ALA A 251 -28.77 23.16 1.08
CA ALA A 251 -29.68 22.47 1.98
C ALA A 251 -29.58 23.12 3.37
N THR A 252 -30.47 24.06 3.67
CA THR A 252 -30.77 24.47 5.03
C THR A 252 -32.12 23.85 5.40
N LYS A 253 -32.13 23.12 6.51
CA LYS A 253 -33.34 22.61 7.15
C LYS A 253 -34.14 23.84 7.59
N VAL A 254 -35.21 24.16 6.87
CA VAL A 254 -36.18 25.19 7.30
C VAL A 254 -37.35 24.46 7.94
N GLU A 255 -37.49 24.63 9.25
CA GLU A 255 -38.68 24.26 10.01
C GLU A 255 -39.88 25.08 9.54
N GLY A 256 -41.01 24.40 9.30
CA GLY A 256 -42.34 25.00 9.31
C GLY A 256 -42.75 25.71 8.02
N THR A 257 -43.42 25.00 7.12
CA THR A 257 -44.82 25.25 6.68
C THR A 257 -45.14 24.41 5.45
N GLY A 258 -46.28 23.74 5.48
CA GLY A 258 -46.67 22.70 4.53
C GLY A 258 -46.95 23.22 3.13
N HIS A 259 -46.12 22.80 2.17
CA HIS A 259 -46.54 22.44 0.82
C HIS A 259 -45.57 21.38 0.29
N ASN A 260 -46.07 20.15 0.14
CA ASN A 260 -45.29 19.04 -0.40
C ASN A 260 -45.08 19.24 -1.91
N LEU A 261 -43.88 19.66 -2.29
CA LEU A 261 -43.41 19.55 -3.67
C LEU A 261 -43.14 18.06 -4.00
N PRO A 262 -43.42 17.61 -5.23
CA PRO A 262 -43.26 16.20 -5.58
C PRO A 262 -41.77 15.80 -5.53
N PRO A 263 -41.45 14.58 -5.04
CA PRO A 263 -40.09 14.10 -5.00
C PRO A 263 -39.56 13.95 -6.43
N THR A 264 -38.56 14.76 -6.79
CA THR A 264 -37.80 14.55 -8.02
C THR A 264 -36.82 13.40 -7.79
N ASN A 265 -36.95 12.34 -8.56
CA ASN A 265 -36.11 11.13 -8.53
C ASN A 265 -34.63 11.36 -8.93
N GLN A 266 -34.18 12.61 -9.13
CA GLN A 266 -32.84 12.94 -9.63
C GLN A 266 -31.76 13.10 -8.54
N PHE A 267 -32.15 13.07 -7.26
CA PHE A 267 -31.21 13.14 -6.14
C PHE A 267 -31.29 11.86 -5.30
N ARG A 268 -30.83 10.75 -5.88
CA ARG A 268 -30.60 9.50 -5.13
C ARG A 268 -29.12 9.18 -5.07
N TYR A 269 -28.34 10.05 -4.43
CA TYR A 269 -27.04 9.68 -3.88
C TYR A 269 -26.92 10.38 -2.53
N GLY A 270 -27.62 9.81 -1.54
CA GLY A 270 -27.35 10.11 -0.15
C GLY A 270 -25.99 9.54 0.21
N ILE A 271 -25.12 10.42 0.72
CA ILE A 271 -23.97 10.04 1.53
C ILE A 271 -24.55 9.22 2.69
N LYS A 272 -24.17 7.95 2.78
CA LYS A 272 -24.38 7.20 4.01
C LYS A 272 -23.25 7.62 4.94
N ASP A 273 -23.63 8.40 5.96
CA ASP A 273 -22.82 8.55 7.17
C ASP A 273 -22.67 7.19 7.86
#